data_AF-A0ABD2ITJ2-F1
#
_entry.id   AF-A0ABD2ITJ2-F1
#
_cell.length_a   1.000
_cell.length_b   1.000
_cell.length_c   1.000
_cell.angle_alpha   90.00
_cell.angle_beta   90.00
_cell.angle_gamma   90.00
#
_symmetry.space_group_name_H-M   'P 1'
#
loop_
_entity.id
_entity.type
_entity.pdbx_description
1 polymer ?
#
loop_
_entity_poly.entity_id
_entity_poly.type
_entity_poly.pdbx_seq_one_letter_code
_entity_poly.pdbx_strand_id
1 'polypeptide(L)'
;MGSDPVSDTQILSTLLNRGYDWRVRPPGTNLSIPGDHGPVVVYVNMLIRSISKIDDVNMEYSAQLTFRETWVDGRLAYGLPRDGKPDHIILTAGQQIWMPDSFFQNEKMARKHEIDKPNVLIRVHKDGLILYSVRISLVLSCPMHLQYYPMDVQTCLIDLASYAYTDSDIEYRWKQQDPVQLKDGLESSLPSFQLTNVSTTSCTSKTNTGTYSCLRTVLTLKRQFSYYLLQLYIPSTMLVIVSWVGHIKI
;
A
#
# COMPACT_ATOMS: atom_id res chain seq x y z
N MET A 1 -36.67 12.73 29.08
CA MET A 1 -35.70 11.71 29.53
C MET A 1 -34.59 11.68 28.48
N GLY A 2 -33.51 12.41 28.72
CA GLY A 2 -32.35 12.39 27.84
C GLY A 2 -31.61 11.07 28.05
N SER A 3 -31.50 10.26 27.01
CA SER A 3 -30.61 9.10 27.01
C SER A 3 -29.18 9.62 27.11
N ASP A 4 -28.49 9.29 28.20
CA ASP A 4 -27.05 9.54 28.32
C ASP A 4 -26.34 8.98 27.07
N PRO A 5 -25.39 9.71 26.47
CA PRO A 5 -24.65 9.21 25.32
C PRO A 5 -23.92 7.94 25.73
N VAL A 6 -24.29 6.81 25.10
CA VAL A 6 -23.66 5.51 25.33
C VAL A 6 -22.16 5.66 25.05
N SER A 7 -21.33 5.31 26.03
CA SER A 7 -19.87 5.41 25.89
C SER A 7 -19.36 4.43 24.83
N ASP A 8 -18.42 4.85 23.99
CA ASP A 8 -17.76 4.01 22.97
C ASP A 8 -17.28 2.66 23.53
N THR A 9 -16.79 2.67 24.78
CA THR A 9 -16.33 1.47 25.49
C THR A 9 -17.45 0.45 25.78
N GLN A 10 -18.67 0.94 26.03
CA GLN A 10 -19.85 0.09 26.26
C GLN A 10 -20.33 -0.53 24.95
N ILE A 11 -20.32 0.24 23.86
CA ILE A 11 -20.68 -0.26 22.53
C ILE A 11 -19.74 -1.41 22.16
N LEU A 12 -18.44 -1.19 22.33
CA LEU A 12 -17.41 -2.12 21.90
C LEU A 12 -17.37 -3.40 22.73
N SER A 13 -17.54 -3.28 24.05
CA SER A 13 -17.67 -4.47 24.91
C SER A 13 -18.94 -5.28 24.58
N THR A 14 -20.05 -4.62 24.23
CA THR A 14 -21.28 -5.30 23.81
C THR A 14 -21.10 -6.03 22.48
N LEU A 15 -20.36 -5.46 21.53
CA LEU A 15 -20.06 -6.11 20.24
C LEU A 15 -19.18 -7.34 20.42
N LEU A 16 -18.07 -7.21 21.15
CA LEU A 16 -17.08 -8.28 21.26
C LEU A 16 -17.54 -9.43 22.18
N ASN A 17 -18.34 -9.14 23.21
CA ASN A 17 -18.86 -10.17 24.13
C ASN A 17 -19.99 -11.03 23.54
N ARG A 18 -20.51 -10.71 22.35
CA ARG A 18 -21.56 -11.47 21.66
C ARG A 18 -21.05 -12.75 20.98
N GLY A 19 -19.93 -13.30 21.42
CA GLY A 19 -19.32 -14.49 20.81
C GLY A 19 -18.66 -14.18 19.46
N TYR A 20 -18.11 -12.98 19.30
CA TYR A 20 -17.36 -12.61 18.11
C TYR A 20 -16.05 -13.40 18.04
N ASP A 21 -15.86 -14.17 16.97
CA ASP A 21 -14.59 -14.84 16.67
C ASP A 21 -13.86 -14.10 15.55
N TRP A 22 -12.75 -13.45 15.90
CA TRP A 22 -11.91 -12.70 14.97
C TRP A 22 -11.19 -13.59 13.95
N ARG A 23 -11.10 -14.91 14.19
CA ARG A 23 -10.50 -15.87 13.25
C ARG A 23 -11.43 -16.22 12.12
N VAL A 24 -12.74 -15.98 12.29
CA VAL A 24 -13.75 -16.28 11.29
C VAL A 24 -13.95 -15.06 10.40
N ARG A 25 -13.80 -15.27 9.09
CA ARG A 25 -14.05 -14.30 8.03
C ARG A 25 -15.50 -13.76 8.12
N PRO A 26 -15.73 -12.45 7.90
CA PRO A 26 -17.08 -11.92 7.84
C PRO A 26 -17.83 -12.44 6.60
N PRO A 27 -19.16 -12.59 6.67
CA PRO A 27 -19.95 -12.95 5.51
C PRO A 27 -19.77 -11.89 4.41
N GLY A 28 -19.80 -12.31 3.15
CA GLY A 28 -19.82 -11.36 2.03
C GLY A 28 -21.07 -10.49 2.04
N THR A 29 -21.07 -9.44 1.22
CA THR A 29 -22.19 -8.50 1.10
C THR A 29 -23.18 -8.88 0.00
N ASN A 30 -22.87 -9.90 -0.81
CA ASN A 30 -23.69 -10.31 -1.94
C ASN A 30 -24.78 -11.29 -1.51
N LEU A 31 -25.94 -10.75 -1.14
CA LEU A 31 -27.14 -11.50 -0.74
C LEU A 31 -27.75 -12.35 -1.87
N SER A 32 -27.33 -12.16 -3.12
CA SER A 32 -27.82 -12.95 -4.26
C SER A 32 -27.23 -14.36 -4.31
N ILE A 33 -26.13 -14.61 -3.58
CA ILE A 33 -25.49 -15.93 -3.51
C ILE A 33 -26.00 -16.65 -2.25
N PRO A 34 -26.74 -17.77 -2.37
CA PRO A 34 -27.20 -18.54 -1.21
C PRO A 34 -25.98 -19.14 -0.47
N GLY A 35 -25.88 -18.94 0.84
CA GLY A 35 -24.78 -19.45 1.66
C GLY A 35 -23.78 -18.36 2.05
N ASP A 36 -22.57 -18.39 1.48
CA ASP A 36 -21.41 -17.58 1.92
C ASP A 36 -21.49 -16.08 1.56
N HIS A 37 -22.58 -15.65 0.90
CA HIS A 37 -22.81 -14.27 0.49
C HIS A 37 -21.66 -13.63 -0.36
N GLY A 38 -20.81 -14.46 -0.99
CA GLY A 38 -19.69 -14.05 -1.85
C GLY A 38 -18.43 -13.60 -1.09
N PRO A 39 -17.34 -13.27 -1.80
CA PRO A 39 -16.08 -12.85 -1.17
C PRO A 39 -16.23 -11.54 -0.39
N VAL A 40 -15.37 -11.36 0.61
CA VAL A 40 -15.20 -10.07 1.29
C VAL A 40 -14.44 -9.14 0.36
N VAL A 41 -15.12 -8.08 -0.08
CA VAL A 41 -14.50 -7.05 -0.93
C VAL A 41 -13.70 -6.09 -0.05
N VAL A 42 -12.39 -6.06 -0.27
CA VAL A 42 -11.45 -5.19 0.44
C VAL A 42 -11.01 -4.06 -0.51
N TYR A 43 -11.43 -2.84 -0.21
CA TYR A 43 -10.98 -1.65 -0.92
C TYR A 43 -9.65 -1.16 -0.38
N VAL A 44 -8.68 -1.00 -1.26
CA VAL A 44 -7.32 -0.61 -0.92
C VAL A 44 -7.05 0.82 -1.37
N ASN A 45 -6.42 1.58 -0.49
CA ASN A 45 -5.85 2.88 -0.77
C ASN A 45 -4.42 2.95 -0.23
N MET A 46 -3.50 3.52 -1.00
CA MET A 46 -2.11 3.69 -0.60
C MET A 46 -1.73 5.17 -0.66
N LEU A 47 -0.96 5.62 0.33
CA LEU A 47 -0.31 6.93 0.33
C LEU A 47 1.21 6.72 0.40
N ILE A 48 1.92 7.00 -0.69
CA ILE A 48 3.38 6.91 -0.75
C ILE A 48 3.97 8.16 -0.08
N ARG A 49 4.70 7.96 1.01
CA ARG A 49 5.31 9.04 1.80
C ARG A 49 6.71 9.39 1.35
N SER A 50 7.50 8.37 1.04
CA SER A 50 8.89 8.53 0.59
C SER A 50 9.31 7.30 -0.19
N ILE A 51 10.09 7.51 -1.24
CA ILE A 51 10.86 6.49 -1.93
C ILE A 51 12.33 6.85 -1.71
N SER A 52 13.14 5.89 -1.30
CA SER A 52 14.56 6.11 -0.98
C SER A 52 15.37 4.86 -1.22
N LYS A 53 16.71 4.97 -1.13
CA LYS A 53 17.65 3.84 -1.26
C LYS A 53 17.31 2.93 -2.46
N ILE A 54 17.23 3.53 -3.65
CA ILE A 54 17.11 2.77 -4.90
C ILE A 54 18.48 2.18 -5.18
N ASP A 55 18.57 0.85 -5.14
CA ASP A 55 19.81 0.08 -5.26
C ASP A 55 19.78 -0.73 -6.56
N ASP A 56 20.61 -0.31 -7.51
CA ASP A 56 20.76 -0.93 -8.83
C ASP A 56 21.70 -2.15 -8.83
N VAL A 57 22.39 -2.42 -7.72
CA VAL A 57 23.21 -3.62 -7.52
C VAL A 57 22.35 -4.75 -6.94
N ASN A 58 21.63 -4.47 -5.85
CA ASN A 58 20.77 -5.44 -5.17
C ASN A 58 19.37 -5.56 -5.81
N MET A 59 19.07 -4.75 -6.83
CA MET A 59 17.80 -4.74 -7.55
C MET A 59 16.62 -4.54 -6.59
N GLU A 60 16.68 -3.48 -5.78
CA GLU A 60 15.67 -3.18 -4.77
C GLU A 60 15.52 -1.69 -4.51
N TYR A 61 14.45 -1.33 -3.83
CA TYR A 61 14.21 0.03 -3.38
C TYR A 61 13.46 0.07 -2.06
N SER A 62 13.67 1.12 -1.27
CA SER A 62 12.94 1.35 -0.04
C SER A 62 11.76 2.29 -0.27
N ALA A 63 10.58 1.91 0.21
CA ALA A 63 9.38 2.73 0.17
C ALA A 63 8.76 2.83 1.57
N GLN A 64 8.33 4.03 1.95
CA GLN A 64 7.48 4.21 3.12
C GLN A 64 6.09 4.62 2.67
N LEU A 65 5.08 3.94 3.19
CA LEU A 65 3.69 4.15 2.80
C LEU A 65 2.75 4.18 4.01
N THR A 66 1.61 4.85 3.82
CA THR A 66 0.42 4.63 4.65
C THR A 66 -0.49 3.71 3.85
N PHE A 67 -0.69 2.51 4.38
CA PHE A 67 -1.55 1.50 3.81
C PHE A 67 -2.93 1.63 4.43
N ARG A 68 -3.98 1.64 3.61
CA ARG A 68 -5.37 1.70 4.07
C ARG A 68 -6.19 0.61 3.41
N GLU A 69 -6.98 -0.06 4.22
CA GLU A 69 -7.93 -1.06 3.78
C GLU A 69 -9.31 -0.71 4.31
N THR A 70 -10.32 -1.03 3.51
CA THR A 70 -11.70 -0.81 3.88
C THR A 70 -12.53 -2.00 3.47
N TRP A 71 -13.20 -2.61 4.43
CA TRP A 71 -14.10 -3.75 4.22
C TRP A 71 -15.32 -3.59 5.12
N VAL A 72 -16.33 -4.43 4.92
CA VAL A 72 -17.56 -4.43 5.72
C VAL A 72 -17.59 -5.70 6.57
N ASP A 73 -17.83 -5.57 7.87
CA ASP A 73 -18.14 -6.68 8.78
C ASP A 73 -19.48 -6.40 9.47
N GLY A 74 -20.54 -7.02 8.96
CA GLY A 74 -21.89 -6.85 9.51
C GLY A 74 -22.04 -7.26 10.97
N ARG A 75 -21.13 -8.10 11.50
CA ARG A 75 -21.12 -8.51 12.92
C ARG A 75 -20.73 -7.37 13.86
N LEU A 76 -20.03 -6.36 13.34
CA LEU A 76 -19.56 -5.20 14.09
C LEU A 76 -20.44 -3.96 13.88
N ALA A 77 -21.53 -4.08 13.12
CA ALA A 77 -22.54 -3.02 13.00
C ALA A 77 -23.26 -2.82 14.35
N TYR A 78 -23.22 -1.58 14.87
CA TYR A 78 -23.76 -1.25 16.19
C TYR A 78 -24.87 -0.21 16.15
N GLY A 79 -25.15 0.42 15.01
CA GLY A 79 -26.12 1.49 14.93
C GLY A 79 -26.80 1.66 13.58
N LEU A 80 -27.88 2.44 13.60
CA LEU A 80 -28.66 2.79 12.41
C LEU A 80 -28.42 4.26 12.03
N PRO A 81 -28.71 4.69 10.78
CA PRO A 81 -28.41 6.04 10.30
C PRO A 81 -29.02 7.23 11.08
N ARG A 82 -29.82 7.02 12.14
CA ARG A 82 -30.50 8.06 12.94
C ARG A 82 -30.64 7.72 14.43
N ASP A 83 -29.88 6.78 14.96
CA ASP A 83 -30.04 6.29 16.33
C ASP A 83 -29.29 7.13 17.40
N GLY A 84 -28.70 8.26 17.01
CA GLY A 84 -27.97 9.16 17.91
C GLY A 84 -26.61 8.61 18.40
N LYS A 85 -26.15 7.46 17.88
CA LYS A 85 -24.84 6.89 18.21
C LYS A 85 -23.72 7.57 17.40
N PRO A 86 -22.46 7.50 17.87
CA PRO A 86 -21.32 8.02 17.12
C PRO A 86 -21.19 7.34 15.76
N ASP A 87 -20.79 8.09 14.74
CA ASP A 87 -20.63 7.58 13.38
C ASP A 87 -19.55 6.52 13.25
N HIS A 88 -18.50 6.62 14.08
CA HIS A 88 -17.45 5.63 14.18
C HIS A 88 -16.88 5.56 15.59
N ILE A 89 -16.39 4.39 15.96
CA ILE A 89 -15.62 4.15 17.17
C ILE A 89 -14.18 3.77 16.79
N ILE A 90 -13.22 4.17 17.62
CA ILE A 90 -11.81 3.81 17.44
C ILE A 90 -11.54 2.57 18.29
N LEU A 91 -10.98 1.53 17.67
CA LEU A 91 -10.63 0.30 18.39
C LEU A 91 -9.46 0.59 19.35
N THR A 92 -9.60 0.22 20.62
CA THR A 92 -8.55 0.40 21.63
C THR A 92 -7.60 -0.79 21.65
N ALA A 93 -6.41 -0.60 22.23
CA ALA A 93 -5.41 -1.66 22.34
C ALA A 93 -5.95 -2.86 23.14
N GLY A 94 -5.75 -4.07 22.62
CA GLY A 94 -6.15 -5.33 23.26
C GLY A 94 -7.39 -6.01 22.67
N GLN A 95 -8.09 -5.35 21.74
CA GLN A 95 -9.25 -5.92 21.06
C GLN A 95 -8.88 -6.43 19.67
N GLN A 96 -9.30 -7.66 19.36
CA GLN A 96 -9.01 -8.30 18.09
C GLN A 96 -10.28 -8.33 17.23
N ILE A 97 -10.14 -7.89 15.99
CA ILE A 97 -11.15 -8.03 14.95
C ILE A 97 -10.55 -8.85 13.80
N TRP A 98 -11.40 -9.48 13.01
CA TRP A 98 -10.93 -10.07 11.76
C TRP A 98 -10.34 -8.98 10.86
N MET A 99 -9.19 -9.27 10.26
CA MET A 99 -8.52 -8.40 9.30
C MET A 99 -8.08 -9.24 8.10
N PRO A 100 -8.07 -8.66 6.88
CA PRO A 100 -7.46 -9.30 5.73
C PRO A 100 -6.00 -9.68 6.01
N ASP A 101 -5.58 -10.85 5.55
CA ASP A 101 -4.21 -11.37 5.67
C ASP A 101 -3.31 -10.85 4.54
N SER A 102 -3.42 -9.55 4.28
CA SER A 102 -2.75 -8.86 3.19
C SER A 102 -1.23 -8.85 3.38
N PHE A 103 -0.50 -9.24 2.33
CA PHE A 103 0.95 -9.22 2.31
C PHE A 103 1.48 -8.65 0.99
N PHE A 104 2.74 -8.21 1.01
CA PHE A 104 3.41 -7.67 -0.17
C PHE A 104 4.24 -8.77 -0.84
N GLN A 105 3.90 -9.15 -2.08
CA GLN A 105 4.47 -10.34 -2.73
C GLN A 105 5.96 -10.18 -3.05
N ASN A 106 6.37 -8.98 -3.47
CA ASN A 106 7.73 -8.66 -3.87
C ASN A 106 8.56 -8.01 -2.74
N GLU A 107 8.11 -8.15 -1.49
CA GLU A 107 8.81 -7.62 -0.32
C GLU A 107 9.98 -8.51 0.11
N LYS A 108 11.12 -7.86 0.37
CA LYS A 108 12.33 -8.47 0.92
C LYS A 108 12.51 -8.17 2.41
N MET A 109 12.20 -6.93 2.82
CA MET A 109 12.12 -6.56 4.24
C MET A 109 10.95 -5.60 4.53
N ALA A 110 10.16 -5.88 5.55
CA ALA A 110 9.05 -5.02 6.00
C ALA A 110 9.16 -4.67 7.48
N ARG A 111 8.79 -3.43 7.82
CA ARG A 111 8.73 -2.97 9.21
C ARG A 111 7.50 -2.11 9.48
N LYS A 112 6.78 -2.42 10.55
CA LYS A 112 5.76 -1.53 11.13
C LYS A 112 6.42 -0.49 12.03
N HIS A 113 5.75 0.64 12.24
CA HIS A 113 6.26 1.75 13.05
C HIS A 113 5.58 1.77 14.42
N GLU A 114 6.35 1.53 15.49
CA GLU A 114 5.83 1.31 16.85
C GLU A 114 6.44 2.26 17.89
N ILE A 115 6.92 3.44 17.47
CA ILE A 115 7.45 4.45 18.40
C ILE A 115 6.30 5.00 19.25
N ASP A 116 6.46 4.95 20.57
CA ASP A 116 5.48 5.24 21.64
C ASP A 116 4.22 4.36 21.62
N LYS A 117 3.43 4.46 20.55
CA LYS A 117 2.26 3.60 20.29
C LYS A 117 2.33 3.06 18.86
N PRO A 118 1.87 1.83 18.60
CA PRO A 118 1.76 1.32 17.22
C PRO A 118 1.00 2.31 16.32
N ASN A 119 1.58 2.63 15.16
CA ASN A 119 0.97 3.53 14.17
C ASN A 119 -0.12 2.81 13.37
N VAL A 120 -1.14 2.35 14.07
CA VAL A 120 -2.30 1.64 13.55
C VAL A 120 -3.54 2.38 14.00
N LEU A 121 -4.43 2.65 13.05
CA LEU A 121 -5.75 3.21 13.29
C LEU A 121 -6.78 2.23 12.75
N ILE A 122 -7.72 1.85 13.61
CA ILE A 122 -8.87 1.03 13.23
C ILE A 122 -10.12 1.82 13.62
N ARG A 123 -10.95 2.14 12.62
CA ARG A 123 -12.27 2.75 12.85
C ARG A 123 -13.33 1.77 12.44
N VAL A 124 -14.28 1.53 13.33
CA VAL A 124 -15.48 0.75 13.07
C VAL A 124 -16.63 1.73 12.95
N HIS A 125 -17.25 1.82 11.78
CA HIS A 125 -18.41 2.66 11.55
C HIS A 125 -19.70 1.97 12.01
N LYS A 126 -20.74 2.77 12.27
CA LYS A 126 -22.04 2.29 12.76
C LYS A 126 -22.69 1.23 11.87
N ASP A 127 -22.45 1.29 10.56
CA ASP A 127 -22.95 0.38 9.52
C ASP A 127 -22.10 -0.90 9.36
N GLY A 128 -21.03 -1.05 10.15
CA GLY A 128 -20.10 -2.18 10.05
C GLY A 128 -18.96 -1.98 9.04
N LEU A 129 -18.86 -0.81 8.40
CA LEU A 129 -17.69 -0.46 7.59
C LEU A 129 -16.46 -0.30 8.50
N ILE A 130 -15.36 -0.95 8.14
CA ILE A 130 -14.11 -0.89 8.89
C ILE A 130 -13.07 -0.20 8.04
N LEU A 131 -12.40 0.81 8.62
CA LEU A 131 -11.22 1.43 8.06
C LEU A 131 -10.00 1.03 8.87
N TYR A 132 -9.11 0.29 8.23
CA TYR A 132 -7.77 0.00 8.74
C TYR A 132 -6.77 0.95 8.09
N SER A 133 -5.90 1.56 8.87
CA SER A 133 -4.84 2.44 8.38
C SER A 133 -3.56 2.20 9.17
N VAL A 134 -2.47 1.87 8.49
CA VAL A 134 -1.18 1.56 9.10
C VAL A 134 -0.02 2.20 8.34
N ARG A 135 1.01 2.64 9.07
CA ARG A 135 2.26 3.10 8.46
C ARG A 135 3.24 1.92 8.36
N ILE A 136 3.74 1.66 7.16
CA ILE A 136 4.68 0.56 6.88
C ILE A 136 5.88 1.10 6.11
N SER A 137 7.06 0.57 6.41
CA SER A 137 8.26 0.71 5.59
C SER A 137 8.60 -0.62 4.95
N LEU A 138 8.80 -0.61 3.64
CA LEU A 138 9.06 -1.79 2.82
C LEU A 138 10.39 -1.61 2.08
N VAL A 139 11.10 -2.72 1.90
CA VAL A 139 12.18 -2.89 0.93
C VAL A 139 11.65 -3.89 -0.09
N LEU A 140 11.47 -3.44 -1.32
CA LEU A 140 10.80 -4.18 -2.38
C LEU A 140 11.81 -4.53 -3.47
N SER A 141 11.69 -5.75 -4.00
CA SER A 141 12.43 -6.17 -5.17
C SER A 141 11.97 -5.37 -6.39
N CYS A 142 12.94 -4.81 -7.12
CA CYS A 142 12.73 -4.10 -8.37
C CYS A 142 13.86 -4.47 -9.35
N PRO A 143 13.64 -5.45 -10.24
CA PRO A 143 14.62 -5.79 -11.25
C PRO A 143 14.78 -4.62 -12.25
N MET A 144 15.98 -4.05 -12.31
CA MET A 144 16.30 -2.91 -13.16
C MET A 144 17.01 -3.33 -14.44
N HIS A 145 16.77 -2.57 -15.50
CA HIS A 145 17.33 -2.79 -16.84
C HIS A 145 18.24 -1.63 -17.21
N LEU A 146 19.56 -1.84 -17.14
CA LEU A 146 20.58 -0.79 -17.22
C LEU A 146 21.25 -0.66 -18.60
N GLN A 147 20.65 -1.21 -19.66
CA GLN A 147 21.23 -1.19 -21.02
C GLN A 147 21.49 0.23 -21.54
N TYR A 148 20.66 1.19 -21.13
CA TYR A 148 20.75 2.59 -21.52
C TYR A 148 21.30 3.49 -20.41
N TYR A 149 22.04 2.95 -19.44
CA TYR A 149 22.61 3.74 -18.36
C TYR A 149 23.48 4.89 -18.89
N PRO A 150 23.33 6.15 -18.41
CA PRO A 150 22.44 6.64 -17.35
C PRO A 150 21.11 7.27 -17.87
N MET A 151 20.77 7.09 -19.14
CA MET A 151 19.53 7.55 -19.78
C MET A 151 18.42 6.47 -19.74
N ASP A 152 18.34 5.77 -18.62
CA ASP A 152 17.41 4.66 -18.38
C ASP A 152 16.10 5.09 -17.69
N VAL A 153 15.07 4.27 -17.89
CA VAL A 153 13.78 4.37 -17.19
C VAL A 153 13.51 3.03 -16.54
N GLN A 154 13.26 3.04 -15.23
CA GLN A 154 13.01 1.86 -14.43
C GLN A 154 11.54 1.79 -14.02
N THR A 155 11.01 0.57 -13.99
CA THR A 155 9.63 0.30 -13.56
C THR A 155 9.67 -0.54 -12.29
N CYS A 156 9.32 0.07 -11.17
CA CYS A 156 9.28 -0.63 -9.87
C CYS A 156 7.84 -0.88 -9.42
N LEU A 157 7.60 -2.02 -8.79
CA LEU A 157 6.27 -2.52 -8.48
C LEU A 157 6.04 -2.58 -6.97
N ILE A 158 4.78 -2.44 -6.56
CA ILE A 158 4.29 -2.79 -5.21
C ILE A 158 3.11 -3.75 -5.42
N ASP A 159 3.34 -5.04 -5.15
CA ASP A 159 2.33 -6.09 -5.34
C ASP A 159 1.73 -6.47 -4.00
N LEU A 160 0.40 -6.41 -3.89
CA LEU A 160 -0.38 -6.72 -2.71
C LEU A 160 -1.33 -7.87 -3.01
N ALA A 161 -1.34 -8.90 -2.18
CA ALA A 161 -2.26 -10.03 -2.29
C ALA A 161 -2.65 -10.57 -0.90
N SER A 162 -3.61 -11.49 -0.87
CA SER A 162 -3.90 -12.32 0.30
C SER A 162 -3.01 -13.56 0.27
N TYR A 163 -2.55 -14.01 1.43
CA TYR A 163 -1.65 -15.17 1.54
C TYR A 163 -2.40 -16.50 1.57
N ALA A 164 -3.45 -16.59 2.38
CA ALA A 164 -4.21 -17.81 2.63
C ALA A 164 -5.58 -17.82 1.94
N TYR A 165 -6.27 -16.68 1.91
CA TYR A 165 -7.62 -16.60 1.34
C TYR A 165 -7.58 -16.52 -0.19
N THR A 166 -8.42 -17.33 -0.83
CA THR A 166 -8.54 -17.36 -2.29
C THR A 166 -9.45 -16.24 -2.80
N ASP A 167 -9.58 -16.08 -4.12
CA ASP A 167 -10.47 -15.10 -4.74
C ASP A 167 -11.96 -15.32 -4.44
N SER A 168 -12.35 -16.54 -4.07
CA SER A 168 -13.70 -16.81 -3.55
C SER A 168 -13.91 -16.28 -2.14
N ASP A 169 -12.83 -16.04 -1.39
CA ASP A 169 -12.90 -15.57 -0.01
C ASP A 169 -12.67 -14.07 0.14
N ILE A 170 -11.63 -13.55 -0.50
CA ILE A 170 -11.25 -12.15 -0.45
C ILE A 170 -11.03 -11.65 -1.88
N GLU A 171 -11.65 -10.53 -2.19
CA GLU A 171 -11.43 -9.80 -3.43
C GLU A 171 -10.88 -8.41 -3.12
N TYR A 172 -9.66 -8.13 -3.58
CA TYR A 172 -9.07 -6.80 -3.46
C TYR A 172 -9.48 -5.92 -4.63
N ARG A 173 -9.88 -4.68 -4.32
CA ARG A 173 -10.20 -3.65 -5.31
C ARG A 173 -9.52 -2.35 -4.97
N TRP A 174 -9.04 -1.64 -5.98
CA TRP A 174 -8.58 -0.27 -5.79
C TRP A 174 -9.76 0.64 -5.39
N LYS A 175 -9.52 1.58 -4.49
CA LYS A 175 -10.48 2.66 -4.23
C LYS A 175 -10.77 3.41 -5.54
N GLN A 176 -12.04 3.69 -5.83
CA GLN A 176 -12.46 4.31 -7.10
C GLN A 176 -11.83 5.69 -7.34
N GLN A 177 -11.64 6.47 -6.27
CA GLN A 177 -11.05 7.80 -6.32
C GLN A 177 -9.71 7.79 -5.57
N ASP A 178 -8.68 8.32 -6.23
CA ASP A 178 -7.31 8.42 -5.73
C ASP A 178 -6.81 7.14 -5.07
N PRO A 179 -6.72 6.01 -5.80
CA PRO A 179 -6.29 4.73 -5.22
C PRO A 179 -4.87 4.80 -4.66
N VAL A 180 -3.99 5.55 -5.32
CA VAL A 180 -2.63 5.83 -4.87
C VAL A 180 -2.44 7.34 -4.80
N GLN A 181 -2.11 7.83 -3.61
CA GLN A 181 -1.80 9.22 -3.33
C GLN A 181 -0.30 9.37 -3.11
N LEU A 182 0.25 10.50 -3.50
CA LEU A 182 1.65 10.85 -3.28
C LEU A 182 1.72 11.97 -2.24
N LYS A 183 2.71 11.90 -1.34
CA LYS A 183 3.00 13.02 -0.46
C LYS A 183 3.53 14.20 -1.28
N ASP A 184 3.10 15.41 -0.95
CA ASP A 184 3.61 16.63 -1.56
C ASP A 184 5.16 16.68 -1.50
N GLY A 185 5.77 16.98 -2.65
CA GLY A 185 7.23 17.03 -2.81
C GLY A 185 7.92 15.68 -2.95
N LEU A 186 7.19 14.56 -3.03
CA LEU A 186 7.79 13.23 -3.24
C LEU A 186 8.59 13.17 -4.56
N GLU A 187 8.06 13.73 -5.64
CA GLU A 187 8.71 13.74 -6.96
C GLU A 187 10.10 14.39 -6.93
N SER A 188 10.26 15.44 -6.11
CA SER A 188 11.52 16.16 -5.89
C SER A 188 12.39 15.61 -4.78
N SER A 189 11.89 14.66 -3.97
CA SER A 189 12.61 14.09 -2.83
C SER A 189 13.66 13.05 -3.23
N LEU A 190 13.62 12.59 -4.48
CA LEU A 190 14.50 11.58 -5.02
C LEU A 190 15.76 12.24 -5.61
N PRO A 191 16.97 11.95 -5.09
CA PRO A 191 18.19 12.62 -5.55
C PRO A 191 18.64 12.16 -6.94
N SER A 192 18.53 10.86 -7.23
CA SER A 192 19.07 10.26 -8.46
C SER A 192 18.00 9.98 -9.52
N PHE A 193 16.73 10.03 -9.16
CA PHE A 193 15.60 9.68 -10.01
C PHE A 193 14.50 10.72 -9.91
N GLN A 194 13.62 10.76 -10.90
CA GLN A 194 12.36 11.47 -10.88
C GLN A 194 11.25 10.44 -10.99
N LEU A 195 10.26 10.53 -10.10
CA LEU A 195 9.02 9.80 -10.25
C LEU A 195 8.19 10.49 -11.35
N THR A 196 8.01 9.81 -12.48
CA THR A 196 7.37 10.39 -13.67
C THR A 196 5.92 9.97 -13.84
N ASN A 197 5.57 8.75 -13.41
CA ASN A 197 4.22 8.24 -13.50
C ASN A 197 3.95 7.21 -12.38
N VAL A 198 2.70 7.16 -11.95
CA VAL A 198 2.17 6.19 -10.99
C VAL A 198 0.86 5.67 -11.54
N SER A 199 0.78 4.35 -11.74
CA SER A 199 -0.44 3.70 -12.22
C SER A 199 -0.83 2.51 -11.34
N THR A 200 -2.11 2.16 -11.38
CA THR A 200 -2.68 1.05 -10.61
C THR A 200 -3.23 0.01 -11.56
N THR A 201 -2.93 -1.25 -11.27
CA THR A 201 -3.36 -2.42 -12.07
C THR A 201 -3.75 -3.57 -11.14
N SER A 202 -4.33 -4.63 -11.69
CA SER A 202 -4.53 -5.90 -11.00
C SER A 202 -3.48 -6.93 -11.46
N CYS A 203 -3.11 -7.83 -10.56
CA CYS A 203 -2.10 -8.88 -10.78
C CYS A 203 -2.61 -10.26 -10.34
N THR A 204 -3.93 -10.44 -10.28
CA THR A 204 -4.58 -11.69 -9.87
C THR A 204 -3.98 -12.85 -10.64
N SER A 205 -3.50 -13.85 -9.92
CA SER A 205 -2.77 -14.97 -10.50
C SER A 205 -3.27 -16.29 -9.92
N LYS A 206 -3.21 -17.33 -10.77
CA LYS A 206 -3.55 -18.69 -10.41
C LYS A 206 -2.28 -19.44 -10.05
N THR A 207 -2.24 -19.99 -8.85
CA THR A 207 -1.17 -20.85 -8.37
C THR A 207 -1.68 -22.30 -8.28
N ASN A 208 -0.83 -23.21 -7.82
CA ASN A 208 -1.21 -24.61 -7.58
C ASN A 208 -2.25 -24.76 -6.45
N THR A 209 -2.29 -23.81 -5.51
CA THR A 209 -3.17 -23.87 -4.33
C THR A 209 -4.50 -23.14 -4.53
N GLY A 210 -4.60 -22.26 -5.53
CA GLY A 210 -5.83 -21.52 -5.81
C GLY A 210 -5.58 -20.29 -6.69
N THR A 211 -6.65 -19.53 -6.93
CA THR A 211 -6.54 -18.19 -7.54
C THR A 211 -6.54 -17.17 -6.41
N TYR A 212 -5.59 -16.23 -6.44
CA TYR A 212 -5.43 -15.22 -5.40
C TYR A 212 -5.59 -13.82 -5.99
N SER A 213 -6.50 -13.04 -5.42
CA SER A 213 -6.70 -11.64 -5.80
C SER A 213 -5.45 -10.82 -5.50
N CYS A 214 -5.02 -9.98 -6.45
CA CYS A 214 -3.80 -9.20 -6.31
C CYS A 214 -3.95 -7.81 -6.94
N LEU A 215 -3.42 -6.79 -6.26
CA LEU A 215 -3.34 -5.41 -6.72
C LEU A 215 -1.89 -4.99 -6.90
N ARG A 216 -1.61 -4.24 -7.96
CA ARG A 216 -0.27 -3.79 -8.32
C ARG A 216 -0.21 -2.28 -8.50
N THR A 217 0.68 -1.64 -7.76
CA THR A 217 1.08 -0.25 -8.03
C THR A 217 2.34 -0.27 -8.90
N VAL A 218 2.34 0.51 -9.98
CA VAL A 218 3.46 0.62 -10.92
C VAL A 218 4.05 2.02 -10.82
N LEU A 219 5.32 2.10 -10.43
CA LEU A 219 6.09 3.33 -10.29
C LEU A 219 7.09 3.45 -11.45
N THR A 220 6.98 4.52 -12.24
CA THR A 220 7.92 4.79 -13.35
C THR A 220 8.96 5.81 -12.90
N LEU A 221 10.20 5.37 -12.77
CA LEU A 221 11.34 6.15 -12.28
C LEU A 221 12.29 6.46 -13.44
N LYS A 222 12.46 7.74 -13.75
CA LYS A 222 13.42 8.20 -14.76
C LYS A 222 14.69 8.70 -14.08
N ARG A 223 15.87 8.24 -14.50
CA ARG A 223 17.13 8.69 -13.91
C ARG A 223 17.40 10.17 -14.24
N GLN A 224 17.92 10.92 -13.27
CA GLN A 224 18.34 12.30 -13.47
C GLN A 224 19.67 12.35 -14.23
N PHE A 225 19.62 12.80 -15.49
CA PHE A 225 20.78 12.81 -16.38
C PHE A 225 21.77 13.95 -16.12
N SER A 226 21.33 15.05 -15.50
CA SER A 226 22.11 16.28 -15.32
C SER A 226 23.45 16.06 -14.60
N TYR A 227 23.46 15.21 -13.57
CA TYR A 227 24.68 14.85 -12.86
C TYR A 227 25.71 14.18 -13.76
N TYR A 228 25.29 13.17 -14.52
CA TYR A 228 26.16 12.43 -15.44
C TYR A 228 26.68 13.32 -16.57
N LEU A 229 25.84 14.22 -17.07
CA LEU A 229 26.24 15.17 -18.10
C LEU A 229 27.42 16.05 -17.64
N LEU A 230 27.32 16.63 -16.44
CA LEU A 230 28.32 17.55 -15.90
C LEU A 230 29.60 16.84 -15.42
N GLN A 231 29.47 15.66 -14.80
CA GLN A 231 30.60 14.98 -14.16
C GLN A 231 31.31 13.97 -15.06
N LEU A 232 30.60 13.38 -16.04
CA LEU A 232 31.16 12.34 -16.91
C LEU A 232 31.30 12.84 -18.34
N TYR A 233 30.19 13.23 -18.99
CA TYR A 233 30.20 13.53 -20.43
C TYR A 233 31.02 14.78 -20.77
N ILE A 234 30.86 15.89 -20.02
CA ILE A 234 31.60 17.14 -20.30
C ILE A 234 33.12 16.97 -20.10
N PRO A 235 33.63 16.43 -18.98
CA PRO A 235 35.06 16.20 -18.81
C PRO A 235 35.64 15.24 -19.85
N SER A 236 34.95 14.14 -20.16
CA SER A 236 35.42 13.20 -21.19
C SER A 236 35.48 13.82 -22.58
N THR A 237 34.51 14.64 -22.96
CA THR A 237 34.54 15.36 -24.26
C THR A 237 35.64 16.42 -24.29
N MET A 238 35.87 17.17 -23.20
CA MET A 238 36.99 18.10 -23.11
C MET A 238 38.35 17.40 -23.24
N LEU A 239 38.53 16.24 -22.62
CA LEU A 239 39.77 15.44 -22.73
C LEU A 239 40.03 15.00 -24.18
N VAL A 240 38.98 14.60 -24.91
CA VAL A 240 39.09 14.25 -26.35
C VAL A 240 39.45 15.48 -27.18
N ILE A 241 38.88 16.65 -26.89
CA ILE A 241 39.23 17.91 -27.60
C ILE A 241 40.71 18.29 -27.35
N VAL A 242 41.16 18.19 -26.10
CA VAL A 242 42.56 18.50 -25.74
C VAL A 242 43.54 17.56 -26.44
N SER A 243 43.20 16.28 -26.58
CA SER A 243 44.08 15.33 -27.29
C SER A 243 44.23 15.66 -28.78
N TRP A 244 43.16 16.14 -29.43
CA TRP A 244 43.22 16.58 -30.83
C TRP A 244 44.11 17.81 -31.02
N VAL A 245 44.07 18.78 -30.11
CA VAL A 245 44.95 19.96 -30.14
C VAL A 245 46.42 19.56 -29.98
N GLY A 246 46.70 18.54 -29.18
CA GLY A 246 48.05 17.97 -29.05
C GLY A 246 48.60 17.42 -30.37
N HIS A 247 47.75 16.80 -31.18
CA HIS A 247 48.13 16.29 -32.51
C HIS A 247 48.33 17.39 -33.56
N ILE A 248 47.74 18.56 -33.39
CA ILE A 248 47.86 19.71 -34.31
C ILE A 248 49.18 20.49 -34.14
N LYS A 249 49.96 20.22 -33.09
CA LYS A 249 51.25 20.89 -32.81
C LYS A 249 52.51 20.14 -33.30
N ILE A 250 52.37 19.19 -34.22
CA ILE A 250 53.46 18.53 -34.96
C ILE A 250 53.20 18.71 -36.45
#